data_AF-A0A6B1BDV6-F1
#
_entry.id   AF-A0A6B1BDV6-F1
#
_cell.length_a   1.000
_cell.length_b   1.000
_cell.length_c   1.000
_cell.angle_alpha   90.00
_cell.angle_beta   90.00
_cell.angle_gamma   90.00
#
_symmetry.space_group_name_H-M   'P 1'
#
loop_
_entity.id
_entity.type
_entity.pdbx_description
1 polymer ?
#
loop_
_entity_poly.entity_id
_entity_poly.type
_entity_poly.pdbx_seq_one_letter_code
_entity_poly.pdbx_strand_id
1 'polypeptide(L)'
;MVSDEYSFNKILNKIIEKSSFTKRNVEIMLSKSHRQLQISSGAYYRQKSQIKQKTESIIYSLVLLQALNMLSKESLYSMEQMSESVSVILDSDVSEESDIMRLLDEIVKRSVVM
;
A
#
# COMPACT_ATOMS: atom_id res chain seq x y z
N MET A 1 13.31 -16.67 18.56
CA MET A 1 12.68 -17.42 17.45
C MET A 1 11.77 -16.46 16.70
N VAL A 2 11.60 -16.73 15.41
CA VAL A 2 11.36 -15.80 14.29
C VAL A 2 10.02 -15.06 14.35
N SER A 3 10.02 -13.82 13.88
CA SER A 3 8.89 -12.90 13.71
C SER A 3 7.99 -13.29 12.52
N ASP A 4 7.40 -14.48 12.56
CA ASP A 4 6.45 -14.94 11.54
C ASP A 4 5.00 -14.60 11.91
N GLU A 5 4.59 -13.32 11.86
CA GLU A 5 3.16 -12.99 12.01
C GLU A 5 2.57 -12.15 10.86
N TYR A 6 3.33 -11.94 9.78
CA TYR A 6 2.77 -11.46 8.51
C TYR A 6 3.37 -12.26 7.34
N SER A 7 2.61 -13.25 6.86
CA SER A 7 2.89 -13.90 5.58
C SER A 7 2.56 -12.93 4.46
N PHE A 8 3.50 -12.04 4.14
CA PHE A 8 3.38 -11.18 2.97
C PHE A 8 3.49 -12.06 1.73
N ASN A 9 2.38 -12.27 1.02
CA ASN A 9 2.43 -12.93 -0.28
C ASN A 9 3.26 -12.09 -1.28
N LYS A 10 3.72 -12.71 -2.37
CA LYS A 10 4.63 -12.04 -3.33
C LYS A 10 4.00 -10.80 -3.96
N ILE A 11 2.69 -10.79 -4.17
CA ILE A 11 1.95 -9.64 -4.72
C ILE A 11 2.01 -8.46 -3.75
N LEU A 12 1.70 -8.68 -2.48
CA LEU A 12 1.77 -7.64 -1.45
C LEU A 12 3.20 -7.10 -1.29
N ASN A 13 4.23 -7.96 -1.35
CA ASN A 13 5.62 -7.48 -1.34
C ASN A 13 5.93 -6.57 -2.55
N LYS A 14 5.51 -6.93 -3.76
CA LYS A 14 5.69 -6.09 -4.96
C LYS A 14 4.94 -4.76 -4.87
N ILE A 15 3.73 -4.77 -4.30
CA ILE A 15 2.97 -3.55 -4.03
C ILE A 15 3.73 -2.67 -3.03
N ILE A 16 4.24 -3.25 -1.94
CA ILE A 16 5.04 -2.54 -0.94
C ILE A 16 6.27 -1.91 -1.58
N GLU A 17 7.03 -2.66 -2.38
CA GLU A 17 8.22 -2.19 -3.10
C GLU A 17 7.97 -0.99 -4.00
N LYS A 18 6.81 -0.94 -4.66
CA LYS A 18 6.40 0.18 -5.53
C LYS A 18 5.72 1.33 -4.77
N SER A 19 5.33 1.10 -3.52
CA SER A 19 4.65 2.10 -2.69
C SER A 19 5.64 3.03 -1.96
N SER A 20 5.11 4.07 -1.32
CA SER A 20 5.91 4.95 -0.44
C SER A 20 6.13 4.35 0.96
N PHE A 21 5.58 3.18 1.26
CA PHE A 21 5.69 2.50 2.55
C PHE A 21 6.70 1.36 2.51
N THR A 22 7.46 1.20 3.59
CA THR A 22 8.37 0.06 3.75
C THR A 22 7.62 -1.15 4.30
N LYS A 23 8.18 -2.35 4.14
CA LYS A 23 7.66 -3.58 4.79
C LYS A 23 7.46 -3.38 6.29
N ARG A 24 8.43 -2.72 6.95
CA ARG A 24 8.33 -2.38 8.37
C ARG A 24 7.16 -1.44 8.68
N ASN A 25 6.86 -0.48 7.80
CA ASN A 25 5.67 0.36 7.97
C ASN A 25 4.39 -0.48 7.93
N VAL A 26 4.30 -1.43 6.99
CA VAL A 26 3.12 -2.30 6.87
C VAL A 26 2.97 -3.23 8.06
N GLU A 27 4.07 -3.84 8.55
CA GLU A 27 4.05 -4.61 9.81
C GLU A 27 3.51 -3.79 10.99
N ILE A 28 3.91 -2.52 11.09
CA ILE A 28 3.43 -1.61 12.15
C ILE A 28 1.96 -1.23 11.96
N MET A 29 1.51 -1.03 10.72
CA MET A 29 0.09 -0.77 10.40
C MET A 29 -0.79 -1.94 10.81
N LEU A 30 -0.37 -3.17 10.53
CA LEU A 30 -1.14 -4.38 10.80
C LEU A 30 -1.04 -4.83 12.27
N SER A 31 0.03 -4.45 12.97
CA SER A 31 0.23 -4.87 14.36
C SER A 31 -0.78 -4.27 15.33
N LYS A 32 -1.24 -5.11 16.26
CA LYS A 32 -2.13 -4.74 17.36
C LYS A 32 -1.34 -4.16 18.54
N SER A 33 -0.08 -4.56 18.72
CA SER A 33 0.76 -4.04 19.80
C SER A 33 2.27 -4.06 19.49
N HIS A 34 3.04 -3.23 20.21
CA HIS A 34 4.50 -3.21 20.11
C HIS A 34 5.17 -4.56 20.43
N ARG A 35 4.50 -5.42 21.20
CA ARG A 35 5.04 -6.72 21.66
C ARG A 35 5.17 -7.71 20.51
N GLN A 36 4.21 -7.70 19.57
CA GLN A 36 4.26 -8.55 18.36
C GLN A 36 5.49 -8.25 17.51
N LEU A 37 5.96 -7.01 17.54
CA LEU A 37 7.07 -6.53 16.73
C LEU A 37 8.41 -6.48 17.47
N GLN A 38 8.46 -6.97 18.71
CA GLN A 38 9.65 -6.99 19.58
C GLN A 38 10.39 -5.63 19.65
N ILE A 39 9.63 -4.53 19.69
CA ILE A 39 10.16 -3.17 19.83
C ILE A 39 9.62 -2.47 21.08
N SER A 40 10.31 -1.41 21.51
CA SER A 40 9.84 -0.57 22.61
C SER A 40 8.53 0.13 22.25
N SER A 41 7.71 0.40 23.27
CA SER A 41 6.47 1.17 23.15
C SER A 41 6.73 2.54 22.51
N GLY A 42 7.78 3.24 22.93
CA GLY A 42 8.16 4.53 22.37
C GLY A 42 8.51 4.45 20.87
N ALA A 43 9.30 3.46 20.44
CA ALA A 43 9.61 3.28 19.02
C ALA A 43 8.38 2.93 18.19
N TYR A 44 7.46 2.15 18.75
CA TYR A 44 6.21 1.78 18.11
C TYR A 44 5.30 2.99 17.86
N TYR A 45 5.02 3.79 18.90
CA TYR A 45 4.15 4.96 18.75
C TYR A 45 4.76 6.07 17.90
N ARG A 46 6.09 6.26 17.95
CA ARG A 46 6.78 7.19 17.03
C ARG A 46 6.61 6.75 15.57
N GLN A 47 6.84 5.48 15.27
CA GLN A 47 6.66 4.98 13.91
C GLN A 47 5.20 5.03 13.46
N LYS A 48 4.22 4.74 14.33
CA LYS A 48 2.80 4.95 14.03
C LYS A 48 2.48 6.40 13.67
N SER A 49 3.04 7.36 14.41
CA SER A 49 2.86 8.79 14.13
C SER A 49 3.48 9.18 12.78
N GLN A 50 4.69 8.70 12.48
CA GLN A 50 5.36 8.93 11.19
C GLN A 50 4.57 8.33 10.02
N ILE A 51 4.02 7.11 10.19
CA ILE A 51 3.17 6.47 9.20
C ILE A 51 1.91 7.31 8.95
N LYS A 52 1.25 7.79 10.01
CA LYS A 52 0.08 8.67 9.89
C LYS A 52 0.40 9.94 9.08
N GLN A 53 1.48 10.63 9.42
CA GLN A 53 1.92 11.84 8.70
C GLN A 53 2.22 11.55 7.23
N LYS A 54 2.85 10.42 6.93
CA LYS A 54 3.10 9.98 5.56
C LYS A 54 1.79 9.73 4.80
N THR A 55 0.82 9.05 5.42
CA THR A 55 -0.51 8.83 4.81
C THR A 55 -1.22 10.15 4.51
N GLU A 56 -1.22 11.10 5.45
CA GLU A 56 -1.78 12.44 5.24
C GLU A 56 -1.09 13.16 4.07
N SER A 57 0.24 13.09 3.99
CA SER A 57 1.02 13.68 2.89
C SER A 57 0.69 13.06 1.54
N ILE A 58 0.48 11.74 1.45
CA ILE A 58 0.03 11.07 0.22
C ILE A 58 -1.33 11.60 -0.21
N ILE A 59 -2.29 11.73 0.72
CA ILE A 59 -3.62 12.26 0.42
C ILE A 59 -3.52 13.69 -0.14
N TYR A 60 -2.76 14.57 0.52
CA TYR A 60 -2.52 15.92 0.01
C TYR A 60 -1.82 15.92 -1.35
N SER A 61 -0.92 14.96 -1.60
CA SER A 61 -0.25 14.82 -2.90
C SER A 61 -1.24 14.42 -4.00
N LEU A 62 -2.17 13.50 -3.73
CA LEU A 62 -3.24 13.13 -4.67
C LEU A 62 -4.15 14.32 -4.98
N VAL A 63 -4.54 15.09 -3.96
CA VAL A 63 -5.33 16.32 -4.13
C VAL A 63 -4.59 17.34 -4.99
N LEU A 64 -3.30 17.55 -4.73
CA LEU A 64 -2.46 18.48 -5.51
C LEU A 64 -2.36 18.02 -6.98
N LEU A 65 -2.05 16.75 -7.22
CA LEU A 65 -1.95 16.22 -8.58
C LEU A 65 -3.27 16.33 -9.34
N GLN A 66 -4.40 16.09 -8.68
CA GLN A 66 -5.72 16.29 -9.27
C GLN A 66 -5.98 17.78 -9.59
N ALA A 67 -5.68 18.69 -8.66
CA ALA A 67 -5.85 20.13 -8.86
C ALA A 67 -5.00 20.68 -10.02
N LEU A 68 -3.85 20.05 -10.28
CA LEU A 68 -2.97 20.36 -11.40
C LEU A 68 -3.34 19.66 -12.72
N ASN A 69 -4.47 18.94 -12.75
CA ASN A 69 -4.91 18.11 -13.89
C ASN A 69 -3.90 17.02 -14.30
N MET A 70 -3.03 16.58 -13.37
CA MET A 70 -2.06 15.50 -13.60
C MET A 70 -2.65 14.12 -13.28
N LEU A 71 -3.76 14.08 -12.53
CA LEU A 71 -4.59 12.90 -12.31
C LEU A 71 -6.01 13.20 -12.76
N SER A 72 -6.56 12.36 -13.65
CA SER A 72 -7.93 12.54 -14.12
C SER A 72 -8.95 12.02 -13.08
N LYS A 73 -10.20 12.48 -13.17
CA LYS A 73 -11.29 11.93 -12.32
C LYS A 73 -11.54 10.45 -12.58
N GLU A 74 -11.39 10.01 -13.83
CA GLU A 74 -11.52 8.61 -14.24
C GLU A 74 -10.41 7.73 -13.65
N SER A 75 -9.21 8.31 -13.48
CA SER A 75 -8.07 7.67 -12.82
C SER A 75 -8.38 7.38 -11.35
N LEU A 76 -9.00 8.31 -10.63
CA LEU A 76 -9.41 8.10 -9.24
C LEU A 76 -10.52 7.05 -9.10
N TYR A 77 -11.48 7.01 -10.02
CA TYR A 77 -12.50 5.97 -10.07
C TYR A 77 -11.89 4.57 -10.37
N SER A 78 -10.92 4.53 -11.27
CA SER A 78 -10.16 3.30 -11.57
C SER A 78 -9.42 2.78 -10.33
N MET A 79 -8.84 3.66 -9.50
CA MET A 79 -8.19 3.28 -8.24
C MET A 79 -9.16 2.64 -7.23
N GLU A 80 -10.42 3.10 -7.18
CA GLU A 80 -11.46 2.51 -6.34
C GLU A 80 -11.77 1.07 -6.77
N GLN A 81 -12.00 0.86 -8.07
CA GLN A 81 -12.23 -0.46 -8.67
C GLN A 81 -11.03 -1.41 -8.47
N MET A 82 -9.80 -0.86 -8.48
CA MET A 82 -8.58 -1.62 -8.17
C MET A 82 -8.51 -2.06 -6.71
N SER A 83 -8.90 -1.22 -5.77
CA SER A 83 -8.91 -1.58 -4.34
C SER A 83 -9.80 -2.80 -4.08
N GLU A 84 -10.96 -2.82 -4.73
CA GLU A 84 -11.91 -3.94 -4.66
C GLU A 84 -11.31 -5.21 -5.27
N SER A 85 -10.68 -5.09 -6.45
CA SER A 85 -10.00 -6.21 -7.13
C SER A 85 -8.82 -6.76 -6.33
N VAL A 86 -7.98 -5.89 -5.74
CA VAL A 86 -6.85 -6.29 -4.89
C VAL A 86 -7.33 -6.99 -3.63
N SER A 87 -8.46 -6.55 -3.04
CA SER A 87 -9.04 -7.21 -1.86
C SER A 87 -9.48 -8.65 -2.16
N VAL A 88 -10.04 -8.90 -3.35
CA VAL A 88 -10.40 -10.25 -3.83
C VAL A 88 -9.15 -11.10 -4.12
N ILE A 89 -8.09 -10.47 -4.66
CA ILE A 89 -6.82 -11.14 -4.99
C ILE A 89 -6.03 -11.53 -3.74
N LEU A 90 -6.04 -10.71 -2.68
CA LEU A 90 -5.39 -11.04 -1.41
C LEU A 90 -6.04 -12.25 -0.71
N ASP A 91 -7.28 -12.58 -1.06
CA ASP A 91 -8.08 -13.65 -0.47
C ASP A 91 -8.14 -14.92 -1.35
N SER A 92 -7.53 -14.91 -2.54
CA SER A 92 -7.58 -16.01 -3.51
C SER A 92 -6.20 -16.59 -3.83
N ASP A 93 -6.13 -17.92 -3.92
CA ASP A 93 -4.91 -18.71 -4.20
C ASP A 93 -4.61 -18.69 -5.71
N VAL A 94 -4.41 -17.50 -6.29
CA VAL A 94 -4.36 -17.30 -7.75
C VAL A 94 -2.97 -17.61 -8.32
N SER A 95 -2.95 -18.55 -9.27
CA SER A 95 -1.79 -19.15 -9.93
C SER A 95 -0.94 -18.20 -10.80
N GLU A 96 -1.43 -17.02 -11.22
CA GLU A 96 -0.70 -16.15 -12.17
C GLU A 96 -0.47 -14.73 -11.62
N GLU A 97 0.42 -14.64 -10.63
CA GLU A 97 0.90 -13.40 -9.99
C GLU A 97 1.41 -12.32 -10.98
N SER A 98 1.91 -12.73 -12.15
CA SER A 98 2.46 -11.82 -13.17
C SER A 98 1.40 -10.96 -13.82
N ASP A 99 0.21 -11.51 -14.06
CA ASP A 99 -0.84 -10.81 -14.80
C ASP A 99 -1.54 -9.78 -13.94
N ILE A 100 -1.67 -10.06 -12.65
CA ILE A 100 -2.15 -9.10 -11.65
C ILE A 100 -1.21 -7.89 -11.59
N MET A 101 0.11 -8.12 -11.49
CA MET A 101 1.07 -7.03 -11.42
C MET A 101 1.14 -6.22 -12.72
N ARG A 102 0.98 -6.87 -13.88
CA ARG A 102 0.87 -6.18 -15.17
C ARG A 102 -0.37 -5.30 -15.21
N LEU A 103 -1.53 -5.80 -14.79
CA LEU A 103 -2.76 -5.03 -14.73
C LEU A 103 -2.62 -3.82 -13.79
N LEU A 104 -2.03 -4.01 -12.61
CA LEU A 104 -1.75 -2.91 -11.67
C LEU A 104 -0.84 -1.85 -12.31
N ASP A 105 0.25 -2.28 -12.94
CA ASP A 105 1.20 -1.38 -13.61
C ASP A 105 0.55 -0.63 -14.79
N GLU A 106 -0.30 -1.30 -15.59
CA GLU A 106 -1.04 -0.67 -16.68
C GLU A 106 -2.01 0.40 -16.18
N ILE A 107 -2.78 0.11 -15.13
CA ILE A 107 -3.75 1.07 -14.62
C ILE A 107 -3.04 2.26 -13.95
N VAL A 108 -1.96 2.04 -13.20
CA VAL A 108 -1.14 3.14 -12.65
C VAL A 108 -0.62 4.03 -13.78
N LYS A 109 -0.13 3.44 -14.88
CA LYS A 109 0.31 4.21 -16.06
C LYS A 109 -0.82 4.99 -16.72
N ARG A 110 -1.99 4.39 -16.90
CA ARG A 110 -3.18 5.07 -17.45
C ARG A 110 -3.72 6.16 -16.52
N SER A 111 -3.43 6.06 -15.23
CA SER A 111 -3.92 6.98 -14.21
C SER A 111 -3.13 8.29 -14.16
N VAL A 112 -1.87 8.28 -14.58
CA VAL A 112 -0.99 9.45 -14.60
C VAL A 112 -1.00 10.04 -16.00
N VAL A 113 -1.35 11.33 -16.12
CA VAL A 113 -1.57 12.02 -17.42
C VAL A 113 -0.27 12.64 -17.96
N MET A 114 0.90 12.27 -17.43
CA MET A 114 2.21 12.83 -17.81
C MET A 114 2.82 12.19 -19.05
#